data_AF-A0A0F9QDN2-F1
#
_entry.id   AF-A0A0F9QDN2-F1
#
_cell.length_a   1.000
_cell.length_b   1.000
_cell.length_c   1.000
_cell.angle_alpha   90.00
_cell.angle_beta   90.00
_cell.angle_gamma   90.00
#
_symmetry.space_group_name_H-M   'P 1'
#
loop_
_entity.id
_entity.type
_entity.pdbx_description
1 polymer ?
#
loop_
_entity_poly.entity_id
_entity_poly.type
_entity_poly.pdbx_seq_one_letter_code
_entity_poly.pdbx_strand_id
1 'polypeptide(L)'
;MAKRKWNPTIPGAKKKRKVKTPLQKMHDRCWAMAKKVIYLRDHGQCQHCYKRVEGANAHTSHVLPKSVGGGVRYDLLNLKLLCYHCHINWWHKNPFESGEWFRETYPDRLEHIENMPRRRSYRVDDLQEVLEELQAEFERLSNG
;
A
#
# COMPACT_ATOMS: atom_id res chain seq x y z
N MET A 1 -7.83 -38.54 -18.23
CA MET A 1 -8.33 -37.20 -17.85
C MET A 1 -9.20 -37.33 -16.59
N ALA A 2 -8.70 -36.95 -15.42
CA ALA A 2 -9.47 -37.07 -14.17
C ALA A 2 -10.56 -35.98 -14.11
N LYS A 3 -11.83 -36.39 -14.20
CA LYS A 3 -12.99 -35.50 -14.07
C LYS A 3 -12.99 -34.89 -12.66
N ARG A 4 -12.80 -33.56 -12.55
CA ARG A 4 -13.00 -32.84 -11.28
C ARG A 4 -14.46 -33.04 -10.85
N LYS A 5 -14.69 -33.77 -9.76
CA LYS A 5 -16.02 -33.89 -9.16
C LYS A 5 -16.47 -32.52 -8.66
N TRP A 6 -17.64 -32.09 -9.11
CA TRP A 6 -18.33 -30.91 -8.59
C TRP A 6 -18.64 -31.14 -7.09
N ASN A 7 -18.22 -30.20 -6.25
CA ASN A 7 -18.49 -30.23 -4.82
C ASN A 7 -19.57 -29.18 -4.50
N PRO A 8 -20.83 -29.56 -4.26
CA PRO A 8 -21.88 -28.62 -3.90
C PRO A 8 -21.57 -28.04 -2.52
N THR A 9 -21.14 -26.78 -2.47
CA THR A 9 -21.15 -26.04 -1.21
C THR A 9 -22.60 -25.90 -0.75
N ILE A 10 -22.91 -26.43 0.44
CA ILE A 10 -24.23 -26.30 1.08
C ILE A 10 -24.60 -24.81 1.16
N PRO A 11 -25.70 -24.37 0.52
CA PRO A 11 -26.19 -23.00 0.65
C PRO A 11 -26.45 -22.69 2.13
N GLY A 12 -25.86 -21.61 2.65
CA GLY A 12 -26.08 -21.15 4.03
C GLY A 12 -25.03 -21.55 5.07
N ALA A 13 -24.06 -22.41 4.74
CA ALA A 13 -22.95 -22.68 5.66
C ALA A 13 -22.00 -21.46 5.74
N LYS A 14 -22.01 -20.74 6.87
CA LYS A 14 -21.03 -19.67 7.13
C LYS A 14 -19.62 -20.26 7.07
N LYS A 15 -18.84 -19.89 6.04
CA LYS A 15 -17.42 -20.29 5.95
C LYS A 15 -16.69 -19.87 7.21
N LYS A 16 -16.09 -20.83 7.93
CA LYS A 16 -15.23 -20.53 9.09
C LYS A 16 -14.12 -19.58 8.63
N ARG A 17 -13.91 -18.48 9.37
CA ARG A 17 -12.87 -17.50 9.05
C ARG A 17 -11.50 -18.18 9.20
N LYS A 18 -10.72 -18.23 8.12
CA LYS A 18 -9.37 -18.80 8.16
C LYS A 18 -8.50 -18.00 9.14
N VAL A 19 -7.72 -18.70 9.96
CA VAL A 19 -6.73 -18.09 10.85
C VAL A 19 -5.59 -17.53 9.99
N LYS A 20 -5.18 -16.29 10.25
CA LYS A 20 -4.08 -15.64 9.52
C LYS A 20 -2.74 -16.26 9.91
N THR A 21 -1.89 -16.52 8.92
CA THR A 21 -0.51 -16.98 9.15
C THR A 21 0.34 -15.88 9.81
N PRO A 22 1.47 -16.23 10.45
CA PRO A 22 2.39 -15.23 11.00
C PRO A 22 2.82 -14.18 9.98
N LEU A 23 3.15 -14.61 8.75
CA LEU A 23 3.51 -13.72 7.65
C LEU A 23 2.38 -12.73 7.30
N GLN A 24 1.13 -13.19 7.26
CA GLN A 24 -0.02 -12.32 7.00
C GLN A 24 -0.21 -11.28 8.11
N LYS A 25 -0.05 -11.69 9.38
CA LYS A 25 -0.12 -10.77 10.52
C LYS A 25 0.97 -9.70 10.44
N MET A 26 2.19 -10.07 10.05
CA MET A 26 3.29 -9.12 9.86
C MET A 26 3.03 -8.13 8.73
N HIS A 27 2.51 -8.61 7.59
CA HIS A 27 2.09 -7.72 6.51
C HIS A 27 1.03 -6.71 6.93
N ASP A 28 0.07 -7.13 7.77
CA ASP A 28 -0.97 -6.24 8.32
C ASP A 28 -0.36 -5.17 9.24
N ARG A 29 0.60 -5.54 10.08
CA ARG A 29 1.33 -4.60 10.97
C ARG A 29 2.12 -3.56 10.17
N CYS A 30 2.93 -4.01 9.21
CA CYS A 30 3.69 -3.11 8.32
C CYS A 30 2.76 -2.16 7.58
N TRP A 31 1.66 -2.68 7.03
CA TRP A 31 0.70 -1.85 6.30
C TRP A 31 0.00 -0.85 7.23
N ALA A 32 -0.38 -1.26 8.44
CA ALA A 32 -0.96 -0.35 9.42
C ALA A 32 0.01 0.79 9.78
N MET A 33 1.30 0.50 9.94
CA MET A 33 2.30 1.51 10.24
C MET A 33 2.59 2.43 9.05
N ALA A 34 2.78 1.87 7.85
CA ALA A 34 2.99 2.65 6.63
C ALA A 34 1.85 3.66 6.40
N LYS A 35 0.59 3.26 6.64
CA LYS A 35 -0.54 4.21 6.58
C LYS A 35 -0.40 5.39 7.55
N LYS A 36 0.09 5.14 8.78
CA LYS A 36 0.30 6.20 9.77
C LYS A 36 1.40 7.17 9.32
N VAL A 37 2.53 6.62 8.87
CA VAL A 37 3.66 7.41 8.34
C VAL A 37 3.20 8.28 7.19
N ILE A 38 2.52 7.69 6.19
CA ILE A 38 2.05 8.41 5.01
C ILE A 38 1.02 9.47 5.38
N TYR A 39 0.09 9.17 6.30
CA TYR A 39 -0.88 10.15 6.76
C TYR A 39 -0.20 11.35 7.42
N LEU A 40 0.82 11.11 8.25
CA LEU A 40 1.54 12.16 8.96
C LEU A 40 2.41 12.98 8.00
N ARG A 41 3.21 12.32 7.16
CA ARG A 41 4.07 12.93 6.12
C ARG A 41 3.26 13.80 5.16
N ASP A 42 2.10 13.32 4.72
CA ASP A 42 1.25 14.03 3.76
C ASP A 42 0.28 14.99 4.47
N HIS A 43 0.50 15.27 5.77
CA HIS A 43 -0.27 16.17 6.61
C HIS A 43 -1.79 15.93 6.57
N GLY A 44 -2.23 14.68 6.44
CA GLY A 44 -3.65 14.34 6.29
C GLY A 44 -4.32 15.01 5.09
N GLN A 45 -3.56 15.34 4.04
CA GLN A 45 -4.06 15.98 2.82
C GLN A 45 -3.85 15.09 1.60
N CYS A 46 -4.86 15.04 0.74
CA CYS A 46 -4.75 14.41 -0.56
C CYS A 46 -3.62 15.08 -1.36
N GLN A 47 -2.64 14.31 -1.81
CA GLN A 47 -1.48 14.83 -2.54
C GLN A 47 -1.82 15.36 -3.94
N HIS A 48 -2.99 15.02 -4.48
CA HIS A 48 -3.43 15.51 -5.79
C HIS A 48 -4.31 16.77 -5.70
N CYS A 49 -5.31 16.77 -4.81
CA CYS A 49 -6.29 17.87 -4.72
C CYS A 49 -6.22 18.69 -3.44
N TYR A 50 -5.26 18.39 -2.55
CA TYR A 50 -4.95 19.10 -1.31
C TYR A 50 -6.08 19.19 -0.27
N LYS A 51 -7.21 18.53 -0.52
CA LYS A 51 -8.29 18.42 0.47
C LYS A 51 -7.82 17.62 1.68
N ARG A 52 -8.20 18.06 2.88
CA ARG A 52 -8.07 17.28 4.11
C ARG A 52 -8.87 15.98 3.98
N VAL A 53 -8.29 14.89 4.42
CA VAL A 53 -8.88 13.55 4.37
C VAL A 53 -8.71 12.87 5.71
N GLU A 54 -9.70 12.08 6.11
CA GLU A 54 -9.70 11.34 7.36
C GLU A 54 -10.45 10.01 7.21
N GLY A 55 -10.26 9.11 8.17
CA GLY A 55 -10.98 7.85 8.27
C GLY A 55 -10.99 7.05 6.96
N ALA A 56 -12.18 6.67 6.51
CA ALA A 56 -12.37 5.89 5.29
C ALA A 56 -12.03 6.65 4.00
N ASN A 57 -11.93 7.99 4.03
CA ASN A 57 -11.59 8.80 2.86
C ASN A 57 -10.07 8.97 2.68
N ALA A 58 -9.26 8.68 3.71
CA ALA A 58 -7.81 8.78 3.69
C ALA A 58 -7.16 7.51 3.11
N HIS A 59 -6.97 7.45 1.80
CA HIS A 59 -6.44 6.28 1.12
C HIS A 59 -4.93 6.37 0.89
N THR A 60 -4.17 5.44 1.44
CA THR A 60 -2.76 5.23 1.06
C THR A 60 -2.70 4.46 -0.26
N SER A 61 -2.29 5.14 -1.32
CA SER A 61 -2.25 4.65 -2.69
C SER A 61 -0.81 4.36 -3.13
N HIS A 62 -0.62 3.23 -3.81
CA HIS A 62 0.65 2.87 -4.45
C HIS A 62 0.83 3.61 -5.78
N VAL A 63 2.07 3.96 -6.12
CA VAL A 63 2.44 4.46 -7.45
C VAL A 63 2.63 3.26 -8.39
N LEU A 64 3.60 2.40 -8.10
CA LEU A 64 3.72 1.07 -8.70
C LEU A 64 2.95 0.05 -7.87
N PRO A 65 2.11 -0.80 -8.49
CA PRO A 65 1.30 -1.75 -7.75
C PRO A 65 2.18 -2.78 -7.02
N LYS A 66 1.73 -3.25 -5.86
CA LYS A 66 2.42 -4.27 -5.05
C LYS A 66 2.67 -5.60 -5.79
N SER A 67 2.03 -5.83 -6.94
CA SER A 67 2.27 -7.00 -7.79
C SER A 67 3.59 -6.94 -8.56
N VAL A 68 4.19 -5.76 -8.72
CA VAL A 68 5.48 -5.62 -9.43
C VAL A 68 6.65 -6.14 -8.59
N GLY A 69 6.50 -6.23 -7.27
CA GLY A 69 7.48 -6.87 -6.41
C GLY A 69 7.21 -6.63 -4.92
N GLY A 70 7.82 -7.48 -4.08
CA GLY A 70 7.73 -7.31 -2.63
C GLY A 70 8.28 -5.95 -2.19
N GLY A 71 9.49 -5.63 -2.63
CA GLY A 71 10.26 -4.45 -2.19
C GLY A 71 9.53 -3.11 -2.28
N VAL A 72 8.68 -2.91 -3.29
CA VAL A 72 7.97 -1.63 -3.49
C VAL A 72 6.74 -1.46 -2.59
N ARG A 73 6.30 -2.51 -1.90
CA ARG A 73 5.00 -2.51 -1.20
C ARG A 73 4.95 -1.53 -0.03
N TYR A 74 6.05 -1.39 0.69
CA TYR A 74 6.17 -0.60 1.92
C TYR A 74 7.10 0.60 1.78
N ASP A 75 7.73 0.73 0.61
CA ASP A 75 8.55 1.90 0.30
C ASP A 75 7.70 3.17 0.36
N LEU A 76 8.10 4.10 1.21
CA LEU A 76 7.33 5.31 1.47
C LEU A 76 7.30 6.22 0.24
N LEU A 77 8.32 6.23 -0.60
CA LEU A 77 8.34 7.00 -1.84
C LEU A 77 7.39 6.40 -2.88
N ASN A 78 7.12 5.09 -2.84
CA ASN A 78 6.08 4.45 -3.65
C ASN A 78 4.65 4.66 -3.12
N LEU A 79 4.46 5.30 -1.96
CA LEU A 79 3.16 5.52 -1.34
C LEU A 79 2.78 7.01 -1.28
N LYS A 80 1.49 7.30 -1.44
CA LYS A 80 0.94 8.67 -1.31
C LYS A 80 -0.47 8.63 -0.74
N LEU A 81 -0.85 9.68 -0.02
CA LEU A 81 -2.19 9.87 0.50
C LEU A 81 -3.08 10.50 -0.57
N LEU A 82 -4.22 9.88 -0.85
CA LEU A 82 -5.24 10.41 -1.75
C LEU A 82 -6.62 10.33 -1.08
N CYS A 83 -7.53 11.24 -1.46
CA CYS A 83 -8.94 11.08 -1.13
C CYS A 83 -9.57 9.96 -1.97
N TYR A 84 -10.74 9.46 -1.57
CA TYR A 84 -11.48 8.44 -2.32
C TYR A 84 -11.66 8.83 -3.80
N HIS A 85 -12.07 10.07 -4.07
CA HIS A 85 -12.31 10.55 -5.43
C HIS A 85 -11.02 10.52 -6.26
N CYS A 86 -9.93 11.11 -5.77
CA CYS A 86 -8.66 11.12 -6.50
C CYS A 86 -8.05 9.72 -6.63
N HIS A 87 -8.23 8.84 -5.64
CA HIS A 87 -7.71 7.48 -5.73
C HIS A 87 -8.53 6.61 -6.70
N ILE A 88 -9.84 6.51 -6.50
CA ILE A 88 -10.69 5.53 -7.19
C ILE A 88 -11.22 6.07 -8.51
N ASN A 89 -11.56 7.37 -8.58
CA ASN A 89 -12.19 7.96 -9.76
C ASN A 89 -11.22 8.69 -10.70
N TRP A 90 -9.99 8.95 -10.26
CA TRP A 90 -8.97 9.59 -11.10
C TRP A 90 -7.74 8.71 -11.29
N TRP A 91 -6.98 8.41 -10.22
CA TRP A 91 -5.70 7.66 -10.30
C TRP A 91 -5.83 6.33 -11.05
N HIS A 92 -6.80 5.49 -10.67
CA HIS A 92 -7.03 4.19 -11.34
C HIS A 92 -7.78 4.27 -12.66
N LYS A 93 -8.53 5.35 -12.91
CA LYS A 93 -9.34 5.48 -14.15
C LYS A 93 -8.59 6.16 -15.29
N ASN A 94 -7.61 7.01 -14.96
CA ASN A 94 -6.84 7.79 -15.92
C ASN A 94 -5.33 7.47 -15.75
N PRO A 95 -4.88 6.23 -16.01
CA PRO A 95 -3.51 5.80 -15.70
C PRO A 95 -2.42 6.56 -16.47
N PHE A 96 -2.71 7.05 -17.67
CA PHE A 96 -1.77 7.89 -18.43
C PHE A 96 -1.62 9.26 -17.77
N GLU A 97 -2.71 10.00 -17.62
CA GLU A 97 -2.73 11.32 -16.99
C GLU A 97 -2.17 11.30 -15.57
N SER A 98 -2.56 10.32 -14.75
CA SER A 98 -2.09 10.20 -13.37
C SER A 98 -0.61 9.81 -13.28
N GLY A 99 -0.12 9.04 -14.25
CA GLY A 99 1.30 8.72 -14.42
C GLY A 99 2.14 9.95 -14.79
N GLU A 100 1.70 10.73 -15.78
CA GLU A 100 2.34 12.00 -16.17
C GLU A 100 2.37 12.96 -14.98
N TRP A 101 1.23 13.17 -14.31
CA TRP A 101 1.15 14.00 -13.11
C TRP A 101 2.15 13.57 -12.04
N PHE A 102 2.29 12.26 -11.79
CA PHE A 102 3.23 11.79 -10.78
C PHE A 102 4.68 12.05 -11.19
N ARG A 103 5.02 11.84 -12.47
CA ARG A 103 6.37 12.12 -13.01
C ARG A 103 6.73 13.60 -12.86
N GLU A 104 5.81 14.49 -13.16
CA GLU A 104 6.02 15.94 -13.07
C GLU A 104 6.08 16.42 -11.61
N THR A 105 5.20 15.89 -10.75
CA THR A 105 5.08 16.34 -9.36
C THR A 105 6.17 15.79 -8.45
N TYR A 106 6.64 14.57 -8.72
CA TYR A 106 7.60 13.86 -7.87
C TYR A 106 8.70 13.15 -8.67
N PRO A 107 9.50 13.88 -9.48
CA PRO A 107 10.52 13.28 -10.34
C PRO A 107 11.53 12.42 -9.55
N ASP A 108 12.02 12.93 -8.41
CA ASP A 108 13.01 12.21 -7.58
C ASP A 108 12.43 10.91 -6.99
N ARG A 109 11.13 10.92 -6.65
CA ARG A 109 10.45 9.70 -6.16
C ARG A 109 10.32 8.68 -7.28
N LEU A 110 10.00 9.13 -8.48
CA LEU A 110 9.91 8.25 -9.63
C LEU A 110 11.26 7.60 -9.92
N GLU A 111 12.34 8.39 -9.97
CA GLU A 111 13.70 7.89 -10.18
C GLU A 111 14.08 6.83 -9.14
N HIS A 112 13.82 7.09 -7.86
CA HIS A 112 14.04 6.09 -6.80
C HIS A 112 13.28 4.79 -7.07
N ILE A 113 11.96 4.87 -7.30
CA ILE A 113 11.09 3.71 -7.47
C ILE A 113 11.47 2.89 -8.71
N GLU A 114 11.86 3.54 -9.80
CA GLU A 114 12.27 2.89 -11.04
C GLU A 114 13.58 2.11 -10.86
N ASN A 115 14.49 2.64 -10.06
CA ASN A 115 15.78 2.01 -9.74
C ASN A 115 15.71 0.99 -8.59
N MET A 116 14.55 0.83 -7.93
CA MET A 116 14.42 -0.12 -6.83
C MET A 116 14.59 -1.58 -7.30
N PRO A 117 15.35 -2.41 -6.55
CA PRO A 117 15.47 -3.82 -6.85
C PRO A 117 14.12 -4.52 -6.71
N ARG A 118 13.72 -5.27 -7.75
CA ARG A 118 12.51 -6.10 -7.74
C ARG A 118 12.74 -7.34 -6.87
N ARG A 119 12.60 -7.17 -5.56
CA ARG A 119 12.80 -8.25 -4.59
C ARG A 119 11.72 -9.32 -4.69
N ARG A 120 12.13 -10.55 -4.34
CA ARG A 120 11.24 -11.69 -4.12
C ARG A 120 10.26 -11.40 -2.97
N SER A 121 9.30 -12.29 -2.75
CA SER A 121 8.37 -12.20 -1.62
C SER A 121 9.10 -12.08 -0.29
N TYR A 122 8.60 -11.21 0.60
CA TYR A 122 9.13 -11.04 1.95
C TYR A 122 9.03 -12.31 2.80
N ARG A 123 10.02 -12.50 3.65
CA ARG A 123 10.01 -13.37 4.82
C ARG A 123 9.48 -12.60 6.03
N VAL A 124 9.30 -13.32 7.15
CA VAL A 124 8.87 -12.70 8.41
C VAL A 124 9.92 -11.72 8.93
N ASP A 125 11.20 -12.10 8.87
CA ASP A 125 12.31 -11.27 9.37
C ASP A 125 12.45 -9.98 8.54
N ASP A 126 12.37 -10.07 7.20
CA ASP A 126 12.35 -8.88 6.33
C ASP A 126 11.23 -7.89 6.70
N LEU A 127 10.05 -8.40 7.12
CA LEU A 127 8.94 -7.56 7.53
C LEU A 127 9.12 -6.97 8.93
N GLN A 128 9.93 -7.60 9.77
CA GLN A 128 10.28 -7.06 11.08
C GLN A 128 11.19 -5.85 10.91
N GLU A 129 12.21 -5.94 10.06
CA GLU A 129 13.07 -4.81 9.68
C GLU A 129 12.26 -3.65 9.08
N VAL A 130 11.40 -3.95 8.10
CA VAL A 130 10.50 -2.93 7.51
C VAL A 130 9.61 -2.27 8.57
N LEU A 131 9.11 -3.04 9.55
CA LEU A 131 8.27 -2.47 10.60
C LEU A 131 9.06 -1.51 11.49
N GLU A 132 10.30 -1.85 11.84
CA GLU A 132 11.20 -1.02 12.64
C GLU A 132 11.56 0.28 11.92
N GLU A 133 11.89 0.21 10.62
CA GLU A 133 12.12 1.39 9.78
C GLU A 133 10.91 2.32 9.75
N LEU A 134 9.71 1.76 9.56
CA LEU A 134 8.46 2.52 9.55
C LEU A 134 8.14 3.14 10.91
N GLN A 135 8.49 2.49 12.02
CA GLN A 135 8.31 3.02 13.37
C GLN A 135 9.27 4.18 13.64
N ALA A 136 10.55 4.02 13.31
CA ALA A 136 11.55 5.07 13.44
C ALA A 136 11.17 6.31 12.62
N GLU A 137 10.70 6.12 11.40
CA GLU A 137 10.23 7.22 10.54
C GLU A 137 8.98 7.90 11.12
N PHE A 138 8.03 7.13 11.66
CA PHE A 138 6.86 7.68 12.32
C PHE A 138 7.25 8.55 13.52
N GLU A 139 8.18 8.08 14.36
CA GLU A 139 8.70 8.83 15.50
C GLU A 139 9.42 10.12 15.05
N ARG A 140 10.27 10.03 14.03
CA ARG A 140 10.96 11.18 13.44
C ARG A 140 9.97 12.26 12.98
N LEU A 141 8.91 11.87 12.27
CA LEU A 141 7.87 12.78 11.80
C LEU A 141 6.94 13.30 12.91
N SER A 142 6.80 12.56 14.02
CA SER A 142 5.93 12.98 15.14
C SER A 142 6.62 13.98 16.06
N ASN A 143 7.95 13.96 16.10
CA ASN A 143 8.77 14.80 16.97
C ASN A 143 9.29 16.09 16.30
N GLY A 144 9.07 16.26 14.99
CA GLY A 144 9.42 17.47 14.23
C GLY A 144 8.20 18.33 13.95
#